data_AF-A0A969XXM1-F1
#
_entry.id   AF-A0A969XXM1-F1
#
_cell.length_a   1.000
_cell.length_b   1.000
_cell.length_c   1.000
_cell.angle_alpha   90.00
_cell.angle_beta   90.00
_cell.angle_gamma   90.00
#
_symmetry.space_group_name_H-M   'P 1'
#
loop_
_entity.id
_entity.type
_entity.pdbx_description
1 polymer ?
#
loop_
_entity_poly.entity_id
_entity_poly.type
_entity_poly.pdbx_seq_one_letter_code
_entity_poly.pdbx_strand_id
1 'polypeptide(L)' 'MKTQREDHREGRSLYRAAVTDTVSHAPIERYTFSADSIEEARELAWKRAGRHGGDVFVKIERLGK' A
#
# COMPACT_ATOMS: atom_id res chain seq x y z
N MET A 1 0.79 -5.34 40.33
CA MET A 1 -0.13 -5.37 39.17
C MET A 1 0.72 -5.37 37.90
N LYS A 2 0.76 -6.49 37.16
CA LYS A 2 1.50 -6.56 35.89
C LYS A 2 0.56 -6.04 34.82
N THR A 3 0.81 -4.85 34.32
CA THR A 3 0.14 -4.30 33.14
C THR A 3 0.41 -5.27 32.00
N GLN A 4 -0.60 -6.07 31.67
CA GLN A 4 -0.62 -6.87 30.46
C GLN A 4 -0.45 -5.87 29.33
N ARG A 5 0.74 -5.86 28.73
CA ARG A 5 0.97 -5.21 27.45
C ARG A 5 0.19 -6.06 26.46
N GLU A 6 -1.08 -5.71 26.33
CA GLU A 6 -1.95 -6.23 25.29
C GLU A 6 -1.23 -6.00 23.98
N ASP A 7 -1.03 -7.10 23.26
CA ASP A 7 -0.30 -7.22 22.02
C ASP A 7 -1.04 -6.42 20.94
N HIS A 8 -0.92 -5.09 20.96
CA HIS A 8 -1.46 -4.19 19.93
C HIS A 8 -0.58 -4.22 18.67
N ARG A 9 0.11 -5.35 18.41
CA ARG A 9 0.55 -5.72 17.06
C ARG A 9 -0.63 -6.41 16.39
N GLU A 10 -1.66 -5.65 16.06
CA GLU A 10 -2.48 -6.07 14.95
C GLU A 10 -1.55 -6.21 13.74
N GLY A 11 -1.24 -7.45 13.36
CA GLY A 11 -0.25 -7.77 12.35
C GLY A 11 -0.42 -6.89 11.10
N ARG A 12 0.65 -6.17 10.74
CA ARG A 12 0.67 -5.30 9.57
C ARG A 12 0.21 -6.12 8.37
N SER A 13 -0.88 -5.72 7.75
CA SER A 13 -1.44 -6.47 6.63
C SER A 13 -0.54 -6.28 5.41
N LEU A 14 -0.39 -7.34 4.63
CA LEU A 14 0.37 -7.29 3.39
C LEU A 14 -0.53 -6.75 2.28
N TYR A 15 -0.06 -5.71 1.59
CA TYR A 15 -0.72 -5.09 0.46
C TYR A 15 0.15 -5.17 -0.79
N ARG A 16 -0.50 -5.11 -1.94
CA ARG A 16 0.11 -4.97 -3.25
C ARG A 16 -0.42 -3.71 -3.91
N ALA A 17 0.49 -2.85 -4.37
CA ALA A 17 0.15 -1.77 -5.27
C ALA A 17 0.56 -2.14 -6.70
N ALA A 18 -0.33 -1.84 -7.64
CA ALA A 18 -0.04 -1.84 -9.07
C ALA A 18 -0.27 -0.43 -9.59
N VAL A 19 0.77 0.17 -10.16
CA VAL A 19 0.77 1.49 -10.76
C VAL A 19 0.68 1.33 -12.27
N THR A 20 -0.31 1.95 -12.88
CA THR A 20 -0.56 1.95 -14.32
C THR A 20 -0.63 3.38 -14.83
N ASP A 21 -0.03 3.63 -15.99
CA ASP A 21 -0.16 4.91 -16.70
C ASP A 21 -1.61 5.08 -17.16
N THR A 22 -2.25 6.22 -16.89
CA THR A 22 -3.66 6.40 -17.30
C THR A 22 -3.80 6.74 -18.79
N VAL A 23 -2.73 7.19 -19.44
CA VAL A 23 -2.75 7.60 -20.86
C VAL A 23 -2.54 6.38 -21.76
N SER A 24 -1.49 5.62 -21.49
CA SER A 24 -1.04 4.47 -22.27
C SER A 24 -1.65 3.16 -21.79
N HIS A 25 -2.30 3.16 -20.61
CA HIS A 25 -2.77 1.98 -19.90
C HIS A 25 -1.68 0.93 -19.63
N ALA A 26 -0.42 1.33 -19.70
CA ALA A 26 0.73 0.45 -19.53
C ALA A 26 1.04 0.25 -18.04
N PRO A 27 1.40 -0.97 -17.61
CA PRO A 27 1.88 -1.19 -16.26
C PRO A 27 3.23 -0.50 -16.07
N ILE A 28 3.33 0.35 -15.04
CA ILE A 28 4.55 1.08 -14.69
C ILE A 28 5.33 0.30 -13.64
N GLU A 29 4.71 0.01 -12.50
CA GLU A 29 5.36 -0.64 -11.37
C GLU A 29 4.36 -1.53 -10.61
N ARG A 30 4.85 -2.64 -10.04
CA ARG A 30 4.09 -3.47 -9.10
C ARG A 30 4.97 -3.84 -7.92
N TYR A 31 4.50 -3.58 -6.72
CA TYR A 31 5.26 -3.85 -5.50
C TYR A 31 4.35 -4.24 -4.34
N THR A 32 4.93 -4.98 -3.40
CA THR A 32 4.27 -5.42 -2.17
C THR A 32 4.88 -4.71 -0.97
N PHE A 33 4.05 -4.37 0.01
CA PHE A 33 4.47 -3.68 1.22
C PHE A 33 3.49 -3.96 2.35
N SER A 34 3.95 -3.82 3.58
CA SER A 34 3.09 -3.96 4.76
C SER A 34 2.58 -2.60 5.20
N ALA A 35 1.32 -2.52 5.56
CA ALA A 35 0.71 -1.32 6.12
C ALA A 35 -0.24 -1.70 7.26
N ASP A 36 -0.41 -0.77 8.19
CA ASP A 36 -1.26 -0.98 9.36
C ASP A 36 -2.75 -0.84 9.01
N SER A 37 -3.09 -0.20 7.89
CA SER A 37 -4.47 -0.04 7.39
C SER A 37 -4.51 0.18 5.87
N ILE A 38 -5.70 0.02 5.26
CA ILE A 38 -5.88 0.29 3.82
C ILE A 38 -5.68 1.78 3.49
N GLU A 39 -6.02 2.69 4.40
CA GLU A 39 -5.81 4.13 4.20
C GLU A 39 -4.32 4.46 4.19
N GLU A 40 -3.56 3.98 5.19
CA GLU A 40 -2.10 4.08 5.19
C GLU A 40 -1.51 3.45 3.92
N ALA A 41 -2.04 2.31 3.48
CA ALA A 41 -1.58 1.68 2.26
C ALA A 41 -1.79 2.55 1.02
N ARG A 42 -2.91 3.29 0.95
CA ARG A 42 -3.20 4.25 -0.12
C ARG A 42 -2.22 5.40 -0.10
N GLU A 43 -1.98 6.00 1.06
CA GLU A 43 -1.04 7.11 1.18
C GLU A 43 0.38 6.70 0.80
N LEU A 44 0.86 5.55 1.28
CA LEU A 44 2.18 5.01 0.94
C LEU A 44 2.30 4.73 -0.55
N ALA A 45 1.28 4.10 -1.15
CA ALA A 45 1.31 3.75 -2.56
C ALA A 45 1.28 4.99 -3.45
N TRP A 46 0.46 6.00 -3.13
CA TRP A 46 0.40 7.27 -3.85
C TRP A 46 1.69 8.08 -3.72
N LYS A 47 2.28 8.14 -2.52
CA LYS A 47 3.56 8.82 -2.29
C LYS A 47 4.68 8.24 -3.15
N ARG A 48 4.69 6.91 -3.32
CA ARG A 48 5.65 6.23 -4.20
C ARG A 48 5.31 6.44 -5.67
N ALA A 49 4.04 6.31 -6.05
CA ALA A 49 3.59 6.48 -7.44
C ALA A 49 3.85 7.91 -7.97
N GLY A 50 3.74 8.93 -7.11
CA GLY A 50 4.03 10.33 -7.47
C GLY A 50 5.47 10.58 -7.95
N ARG A 51 6.40 9.64 -7.75
CA ARG A 51 7.75 9.72 -8.31
C ARG A 51 7.80 9.50 -9.83
N HIS A 52 6.78 8.90 -10.43
CA HIS A 52 6.76 8.59 -11.86
C HIS A 52 6.40 9.78 -12.75
N GLY A 53 5.92 10.90 -12.19
CA GLY A 53 5.66 12.14 -12.92
C GLY A 53 4.63 11.98 -14.05
N GLY A 54 3.34 12.05 -13.72
CA GLY A 54 2.24 11.93 -14.70
C GLY A 54 0.94 11.51 -14.03
N ASP A 55 -0.14 11.46 -14.81
CA ASP A 55 -1.41 10.87 -14.37
C ASP A 55 -1.26 9.35 -14.31
N VAL A 56 -1.27 8.82 -13.09
CA VAL A 56 -1.12 7.39 -12.83
C VAL A 56 -2.33 6.90 -12.03
N PHE A 57 -2.75 5.68 -12.31
CA PHE A 57 -3.74 4.97 -11.53
C PHE A 57 -3.05 3.95 -10.63
N VAL A 58 -3.40 3.95 -9.34
CA VAL A 58 -2.85 3.03 -8.35
C VAL A 58 -3.95 2.10 -7.86
N LYS A 59 -3.86 0.81 -8.19
CA LYS A 59 -4.72 -0.24 -7.65
C LYS A 59 -4.07 -0.84 -6.42
N ILE A 60 -4.81 -0.94 -5.32
CA ILE A 60 -4.34 -1.59 -4.07
C ILE A 60 -5.14 -2.84 -3.80
N GLU A 61 -4.43 -3.92 -3.52
CA GLU A 61 -4.99 -5.23 -3.21
C GLU A 61 -4.43 -5.71 -1.87
N ARG A 62 -5.30 -6.14 -0.95
CA ARG A 62 -4.87 -6.79 0.29
C ARG A 62 -4.56 -8.25 0.01
N LEU A 63 -3.37 -8.70 0.38
CA LEU A 63 -2.89 -10.06 0.15
C LEU A 63 -3.09 -10.98 1.37
N GLY A 64 -3.15 -10.43 2.58
CA GLY A 64 -3.32 -11.21 3.81
C GLY A 64 -3.09 -10.37 5.08
N LYS A 65 -3.29 -11.00 6.24
CA LYS A 65 -2.86 -10.49 7.56
C LYS A 65 -1.68 -11.34 8.04
#